data_AF-A0A128F8X3-F1
#
_entry.id   AF-A0A128F8X3-F1
#
_cell.length_a   1.000
_cell.length_b   1.000
_cell.length_c   1.000
_cell.angle_alpha   90.00
_cell.angle_beta   90.00
_cell.angle_gamma   90.00
#
_symmetry.space_group_name_H-M   'P 1'
#
loop_
_entity.id
_entity.type
_entity.pdbx_description
1 polymer ?
#
loop_
_entity_poly.entity_id
_entity_poly.type
_entity_poly.pdbx_seq_one_letter_code
_entity_poly.pdbx_strand_id
1 'polypeptide(L)'
;MSQTAIPLGFEQYLQNKVLLGEPTDLNEIIFAYIPDLDVSQTIDRTVTLPPQGQWVHQQDVEQIGKSGSNAVVYSVVIPGSTAPFTFNAMFLHDKAVPDSCAMVVYKATETKETGMALTKSLLMQFDGAAKAANVTVDAATWQVDYQARLKGMDEDHRLHCLDNYGHTAFLDGFEVTQHASDATKYLISPGLAYLGGLRVQAGVLQVLTVTETPVTLWLDAYRDGTATSAWANTADIRLSADPLTDYADGNGRPHYVCPLAMLHDDGTIKDLREVRESSNSCPVGAPLPWPTDEAPEGFAIMKGQAFDKQTYPKTAQAYPLGVLPDMRGMAVVGKKETDTVLAFESDQIKSHGHPNSTVSSTDMGNKYTTVGGNHRHHTRGGYQGGYTSSYHNADAAGGSHGNVLYSSTTGNHNHIINVGSHSHTVNIAAHGGAENTIKNIKFNWIVRLQ
;
A
#
# COMPACT_ATOMS: atom_id res chain seq x y z
N MET A 1 29.51 27.97 -25.95
CA MET A 1 29.55 27.55 -24.54
C MET A 1 31.00 27.57 -24.07
N SER A 2 31.28 27.84 -22.80
CA SER A 2 32.62 27.65 -22.24
C SER A 2 32.91 26.15 -22.08
N GLN A 3 34.16 25.76 -22.25
CA GLN A 3 34.62 24.40 -22.02
C GLN A 3 35.59 24.35 -20.86
N THR A 4 35.57 23.25 -20.12
CA THR A 4 36.44 23.04 -18.96
C THR A 4 37.05 21.66 -19.00
N ALA A 5 38.31 21.53 -18.62
CA ALA A 5 38.97 20.24 -18.48
C ALA A 5 39.90 20.21 -17.27
N ILE A 6 40.08 19.01 -16.71
CA ILE A 6 41.10 18.70 -15.71
C ILE A 6 42.26 18.01 -16.44
N PRO A 7 43.41 18.68 -16.61
CA PRO A 7 44.55 18.12 -17.32
C PRO A 7 45.15 16.90 -16.61
N LEU A 8 45.82 16.02 -17.36
CA LEU A 8 46.51 14.85 -16.82
C LEU A 8 47.64 15.23 -15.86
N GLY A 9 48.25 16.41 -16.05
CA GLY A 9 49.25 16.95 -15.12
C GLY A 9 48.70 17.17 -13.71
N PHE A 10 47.40 17.46 -13.57
CA PHE A 10 46.76 17.57 -12.26
C PHE A 10 46.73 16.24 -11.52
N GLU A 11 46.49 15.12 -12.22
CA GLU A 11 46.42 13.80 -11.57
C GLU A 11 47.77 13.45 -10.93
N GLN A 12 48.88 13.77 -11.62
CA GLN A 12 50.23 13.59 -11.08
C GLN A 12 50.48 14.53 -9.89
N TYR A 13 50.10 15.80 -9.99
CA TYR A 13 50.18 16.75 -8.89
C TYR A 13 49.40 16.27 -7.65
N LEU A 14 48.15 15.81 -7.85
CA LEU A 14 47.29 15.31 -6.80
C LEU A 14 47.88 14.06 -6.14
N GLN A 15 48.39 13.11 -6.93
CA GLN A 15 49.07 11.92 -6.41
C GLN A 15 50.28 12.30 -5.55
N ASN A 16 51.10 13.26 -5.99
CA ASN A 16 52.25 13.72 -5.23
C ASN A 16 51.83 14.35 -3.89
N LYS A 17 50.80 15.21 -3.88
CA LYS A 17 50.26 15.82 -2.65
C LYS A 17 49.72 14.76 -1.68
N VAL A 18 48.97 13.79 -2.19
CA VAL A 18 48.47 12.66 -1.39
C VAL A 18 49.61 11.83 -0.80
N LEU A 19 50.67 11.54 -1.57
CA LEU A 19 51.84 10.79 -1.10
C LEU A 19 52.62 11.54 -0.02
N LEU A 20 52.70 12.86 -0.13
CA LEU A 20 53.35 13.73 0.86
C LEU A 20 52.46 14.00 2.09
N GLY A 21 51.18 13.61 2.06
CA GLY A 21 50.22 13.92 3.12
C GLY A 21 49.85 15.40 3.19
N GLU A 22 50.03 16.14 2.09
CA GLU A 22 49.76 17.56 1.97
C GLU A 22 48.45 17.82 1.21
N PRO A 23 47.72 18.90 1.52
CA PRO A 23 46.58 19.31 0.71
C PRO A 23 47.02 19.92 -0.63
N THR A 24 46.12 19.91 -1.62
CA THR A 24 46.29 20.70 -2.84
C THR A 24 46.21 22.18 -2.52
N ASP A 25 47.15 22.98 -3.03
CA ASP A 25 47.24 24.42 -2.79
C ASP A 25 47.10 25.22 -4.09
N LEU A 26 45.91 25.10 -4.70
CA LEU A 26 45.60 25.79 -5.96
C LEU A 26 45.26 27.26 -5.64
N ASN A 27 46.29 28.09 -5.64
CA ASN A 27 46.29 29.42 -5.06
C ASN A 27 46.34 30.57 -6.10
N GLU A 28 46.33 30.27 -7.41
CA GLU A 28 46.33 31.29 -8.47
C GLU A 28 45.46 30.92 -9.67
N ILE A 29 44.82 31.94 -10.25
CA ILE A 29 44.18 31.88 -11.55
C ILE A 29 44.95 32.76 -12.54
N ILE A 30 45.47 32.14 -13.60
CA ILE A 30 46.08 32.82 -14.74
C ILE A 30 44.99 33.09 -15.78
N PHE A 31 44.88 34.35 -16.19
CA PHE A 31 44.08 34.78 -17.32
C PHE A 31 44.97 34.89 -18.55
N ALA A 32 44.59 34.22 -19.63
CA ALA A 32 45.38 34.19 -20.85
C ALA A 32 44.56 34.54 -22.09
N TYR A 33 45.25 35.10 -23.09
CA TYR A 33 44.72 35.30 -24.44
C TYR A 33 45.43 34.38 -25.41
N ILE A 34 44.72 33.36 -25.87
CA ILE A 34 45.18 32.38 -26.85
C ILE A 34 44.64 32.80 -28.23
N PRO A 35 45.52 33.20 -29.19
CA PRO A 35 45.09 33.54 -30.54
C PRO A 35 44.37 32.36 -31.20
N ASP A 36 43.33 32.64 -31.99
CA ASP A 36 42.60 31.66 -32.80
C ASP A 36 42.02 30.47 -32.01
N LEU A 37 41.68 30.70 -30.73
CA LEU A 37 41.09 29.69 -29.86
C LEU A 37 39.71 29.24 -30.34
N ASP A 38 39.61 27.99 -30.81
CA ASP A 38 38.36 27.37 -31.20
C ASP A 38 37.62 26.79 -29.98
N VAL A 39 36.69 27.56 -29.44
CA VAL A 39 35.86 27.16 -28.29
C VAL A 39 34.84 26.06 -28.60
N SER A 40 34.72 25.62 -29.86
CA SER A 40 33.88 24.48 -30.24
C SER A 40 34.59 23.13 -30.12
N GLN A 41 35.93 23.11 -30.10
CA GLN A 41 36.71 21.89 -29.99
C GLN A 41 36.92 21.47 -28.53
N THR A 42 36.81 20.17 -28.27
CA THR A 42 37.08 19.60 -26.95
C THR A 42 38.52 19.88 -26.51
N ILE A 43 38.68 20.36 -25.28
CA ILE A 43 40.01 20.61 -24.71
C ILE A 43 40.76 19.28 -24.53
N ASP A 44 41.95 19.15 -25.14
CA ASP A 44 42.85 18.03 -24.90
C ASP A 44 43.36 18.05 -23.45
N ARG A 45 43.23 16.92 -22.75
CA ARG A 45 43.66 16.78 -21.34
C ARG A 45 45.18 16.80 -21.16
N THR A 46 45.97 16.78 -22.24
CA THR A 46 47.42 16.97 -22.19
C THR A 46 47.84 18.44 -22.10
N VAL A 47 46.88 19.38 -22.15
CA VAL A 47 47.11 20.81 -22.06
C VAL A 47 47.89 21.22 -20.80
N THR A 48 48.86 22.10 -20.99
CA THR A 48 49.67 22.71 -19.91
C THR A 48 49.35 24.20 -19.79
N LEU A 49 50.02 24.90 -18.88
CA LEU A 49 49.99 26.35 -18.87
C LEU A 49 50.45 26.91 -20.24
N PRO A 50 49.82 27.98 -20.74
CA PRO A 50 50.24 28.60 -21.98
C PRO A 50 51.60 29.30 -21.79
N PRO A 51 52.32 29.63 -22.87
CA PRO A 51 53.54 30.43 -22.78
C PRO A 51 53.28 31.76 -22.05
N GLN A 52 54.23 32.22 -21.23
CA GLN A 52 54.07 33.44 -20.43
C GLN A 52 53.70 34.69 -21.24
N GLY A 53 54.10 34.78 -22.51
CA GLY A 53 53.72 35.89 -23.40
C GLY A 53 52.21 35.98 -23.70
N GLN A 54 51.44 34.94 -23.39
CA GLN A 54 49.99 34.91 -23.52
C GLN A 54 49.27 35.22 -22.20
N TRP A 55 49.99 35.37 -21.09
CA TRP A 55 49.41 35.66 -19.78
C TRP A 55 49.12 37.15 -19.71
N VAL A 56 47.83 37.49 -19.58
CA VAL A 56 47.38 38.88 -19.59
C VAL A 56 47.10 39.41 -18.19
N HIS A 57 46.77 38.53 -17.24
CA HIS A 57 46.60 38.87 -15.82
C HIS A 57 46.77 37.62 -14.95
N GLN A 58 47.18 37.82 -13.70
CA GLN A 58 47.28 36.76 -12.69
C GLN A 58 46.60 37.25 -11.41
N GLN A 59 45.83 36.38 -10.77
CA GLN A 59 45.11 36.72 -9.55
C GLN A 59 45.17 35.58 -8.55
N ASP A 60 45.54 35.92 -7.31
CA ASP A 60 45.53 35.00 -6.18
C ASP A 60 44.10 34.57 -5.87
N VAL A 61 43.90 33.29 -5.56
CA VAL A 61 42.60 32.80 -5.12
C VAL A 61 42.28 33.40 -3.76
N GLU A 62 41.19 34.15 -3.70
CA GLU A 62 40.77 34.89 -2.50
C GLU A 62 39.82 34.08 -1.63
N GLN A 63 38.97 33.25 -2.26
CA GLN A 63 38.00 32.44 -1.54
C GLN A 63 37.91 31.03 -2.12
N ILE A 64 37.93 30.05 -1.23
CA ILE A 64 37.78 28.64 -1.54
C ILE A 64 36.60 28.09 -0.74
N GLY A 65 35.77 27.27 -1.36
CA GLY A 65 34.66 26.61 -0.66
C GLY A 65 34.26 25.30 -1.32
N LYS A 66 33.70 24.37 -0.54
CA LYS A 66 33.25 23.08 -1.06
C LYS A 66 31.82 23.14 -1.59
N SER A 67 31.55 22.38 -2.64
CA SER A 67 30.20 22.08 -3.13
C SER A 67 29.97 20.57 -3.01
N GLY A 68 29.53 20.14 -1.82
CA GLY A 68 29.54 18.72 -1.45
C GLY A 68 30.95 18.18 -1.19
N SER A 69 31.10 16.85 -1.15
CA SER A 69 32.40 16.19 -0.82
C SER A 69 33.37 16.11 -2.00
N ASN A 70 32.84 16.15 -3.23
CA ASN A 70 33.57 15.86 -4.46
C ASN A 70 33.78 17.09 -5.35
N ALA A 71 33.50 18.30 -4.88
CA ALA A 71 33.79 19.52 -5.63
C ALA A 71 34.27 20.67 -4.74
N VAL A 72 35.20 21.45 -5.27
CA VAL A 72 35.75 22.65 -4.63
C VAL A 72 35.69 23.80 -5.64
N VAL A 73 35.30 24.97 -5.17
CA VAL A 73 35.24 26.20 -5.95
C VAL A 73 36.37 27.11 -5.52
N TYR A 74 37.09 27.64 -6.51
CA TYR A 74 38.16 28.63 -6.34
C TYR A 74 37.70 29.93 -6.98
N SER A 75 37.71 31.02 -6.21
CA SER A 75 37.17 32.30 -6.66
C SER A 75 38.15 33.45 -6.49
N VAL A 76 38.04 34.41 -7.41
CA VAL A 76 38.86 35.62 -7.45
C VAL A 76 38.00 36.86 -7.70
N VAL A 77 38.36 37.99 -7.09
CA VAL A 77 37.76 39.30 -7.34
C VAL A 77 38.83 40.28 -7.79
N ILE A 78 38.82 40.63 -9.08
CA ILE A 78 39.76 41.59 -9.66
C ILE A 78 39.15 43.00 -9.54
N PRO A 79 39.73 43.92 -8.75
CA PRO A 79 39.18 45.25 -8.53
C PRO A 79 39.05 46.08 -9.81
N GLY A 80 38.14 47.07 -9.82
CA GLY A 80 37.97 47.99 -10.95
C GLY A 80 39.18 48.91 -11.20
N SER A 81 40.08 49.02 -10.23
CA SER A 81 41.34 49.76 -10.35
C SER A 81 42.42 49.03 -11.15
N THR A 82 42.26 47.73 -11.40
CA THR A 82 43.19 46.95 -12.23
C THR A 82 43.05 47.35 -13.70
N ALA A 83 44.18 47.48 -14.40
CA ALA A 83 44.21 47.86 -15.81
C ALA A 83 43.36 46.91 -16.68
N PRO A 84 42.77 47.40 -17.79
CA PRO A 84 42.03 46.56 -18.72
C PRO A 84 42.89 45.47 -19.34
N PHE A 85 42.30 44.30 -19.54
CA PHE A 85 42.89 43.20 -20.28
C PHE A 85 41.82 42.33 -20.93
N THR A 86 42.19 41.67 -22.01
CA THR A 86 41.30 40.78 -22.77
C THR A 86 41.82 39.35 -22.65
N PHE A 87 40.93 38.41 -22.35
CA PHE A 87 41.27 37.00 -22.15
C PHE A 87 40.19 36.09 -22.75
N ASN A 88 40.59 34.89 -23.12
CA ASN A 88 39.69 33.83 -23.59
C ASN A 88 39.98 32.47 -22.94
N ALA A 89 40.98 32.40 -22.06
CA ALA A 89 41.30 31.22 -21.27
C ALA A 89 41.61 31.57 -19.80
N MET A 90 41.29 30.65 -18.89
CA MET A 90 41.66 30.73 -17.47
C MET A 90 42.28 29.40 -17.01
N PHE A 91 43.34 29.47 -16.21
CA PHE A 91 44.06 28.30 -15.71
C PHE A 91 44.20 28.40 -14.20
N LEU A 92 43.73 27.38 -13.48
CA LEU A 92 43.91 27.25 -12.04
C LEU A 92 45.20 26.47 -11.77
N HIS A 93 46.10 27.00 -10.95
CA HIS A 93 47.37 26.34 -10.64
C HIS A 93 47.88 26.66 -9.22
N ASP A 94 48.94 25.93 -8.85
CA ASP A 94 49.71 26.14 -7.63
C ASP A 94 50.97 26.95 -7.98
N LYS A 95 51.10 28.17 -7.44
CA LYS A 95 52.25 29.07 -7.64
C LYS A 95 53.58 28.45 -7.22
N ALA A 96 53.57 27.53 -6.26
CA ALA A 96 54.79 26.93 -5.72
C ALA A 96 55.29 25.76 -6.58
N VAL A 97 54.47 25.23 -7.49
CA VAL A 97 54.81 24.11 -8.36
C VAL A 97 54.88 24.59 -9.82
N PRO A 98 56.08 24.69 -10.40
CA PRO A 98 56.26 25.06 -11.80
C PRO A 98 55.43 24.17 -12.73
N ASP A 99 54.84 24.78 -13.76
CA ASP A 99 54.02 24.12 -14.79
C ASP A 99 52.80 23.35 -14.26
N SER A 100 52.42 23.53 -12.98
CA SER A 100 51.19 22.94 -12.47
C SER A 100 49.98 23.52 -13.20
N CYS A 101 49.02 22.65 -13.54
CA CYS A 101 47.78 23.06 -14.18
C CYS A 101 46.68 22.12 -13.72
N ALA A 102 45.84 22.62 -12.82
CA ALA A 102 44.79 21.83 -12.19
C ALA A 102 43.50 21.80 -13.01
N MET A 103 43.13 22.96 -13.55
CA MET A 103 41.92 23.12 -14.33
C MET A 103 42.13 24.19 -15.38
N VAL A 104 41.59 23.95 -16.58
CA VAL A 104 41.57 24.92 -17.67
C VAL A 104 40.13 25.23 -18.05
N VAL A 105 39.87 26.48 -18.38
CA VAL A 105 38.59 26.97 -18.89
C VAL A 105 38.83 27.74 -20.19
N TYR A 106 38.26 27.28 -21.30
CA TYR A 106 38.21 28.02 -22.56
C TYR A 106 36.84 28.64 -22.75
N LYS A 107 36.82 29.89 -23.20
CA LYS A 107 35.59 30.67 -23.31
C LYS A 107 35.69 31.71 -24.42
N ALA A 108 34.53 32.28 -24.77
CA ALA A 108 34.51 33.44 -25.65
C ALA A 108 35.34 34.59 -25.04
N THR A 109 35.99 35.34 -25.93
CA THR A 109 36.80 36.51 -25.60
C THR A 109 36.00 37.47 -24.73
N GLU A 110 36.60 37.86 -23.62
CA GLU A 110 36.05 38.82 -22.66
C GLU A 110 37.10 39.85 -22.33
N THR A 111 36.68 41.11 -22.27
CA THR A 111 37.52 42.23 -21.86
C THR A 111 37.06 42.70 -20.49
N LYS A 112 38.00 42.81 -19.56
CA LYS A 112 37.81 43.58 -18.34
C LYS A 112 37.98 45.06 -18.68
N GLU A 113 36.93 45.83 -18.52
CA GLU A 113 36.93 47.26 -18.80
C GLU A 113 37.40 48.10 -17.60
N THR A 114 37.82 49.33 -17.88
CA THR A 114 38.25 50.27 -16.85
C THR A 114 37.11 50.55 -15.87
N GLY A 115 37.38 50.47 -14.56
CA GLY A 115 36.40 50.76 -13.52
C GLY A 115 35.42 49.62 -13.20
N MET A 116 35.42 48.52 -13.98
CA MET A 116 34.59 47.35 -13.70
C MET A 116 35.34 46.33 -12.83
N ALA A 117 34.76 45.91 -11.71
CA ALA A 117 35.25 44.74 -10.99
C ALA A 117 34.90 43.46 -11.76
N LEU A 118 35.81 42.47 -11.74
CA LEU A 118 35.61 41.18 -12.41
C LEU A 118 35.70 40.06 -11.37
N THR A 119 34.61 39.32 -11.20
CA THR A 119 34.57 38.13 -10.32
C THR A 119 34.51 36.87 -11.16
N LYS A 120 35.37 35.89 -10.86
CA LYS A 120 35.35 34.56 -11.49
C LYS A 120 35.41 33.46 -10.43
N SER A 121 34.69 32.38 -10.69
CA SER A 121 34.66 31.17 -9.87
C SER A 121 34.88 29.95 -10.76
N LEU A 122 35.81 29.09 -10.39
CA LEU A 122 36.13 27.84 -11.08
C LEU A 122 35.75 26.69 -10.17
N LEU A 123 34.71 25.94 -10.56
CA LEU A 123 34.27 24.74 -9.85
C LEU A 123 35.01 23.52 -10.42
N MET A 124 35.83 22.90 -9.59
CA MET A 124 36.59 21.71 -9.92
C MET A 124 35.98 20.49 -9.22
N GLN A 125 35.61 19.46 -9.98
CA GLN A 125 34.96 18.25 -9.47
C GLN A 125 35.83 17.00 -9.68
N PHE A 126 36.10 16.27 -8.60
CA PHE A 126 36.73 14.95 -8.59
C PHE A 126 36.48 14.26 -7.24
N ASP A 127 36.66 12.94 -7.19
CA ASP A 127 36.37 12.17 -5.97
C ASP A 127 37.23 12.63 -4.79
N GLY A 128 36.57 13.01 -3.70
CA GLY A 128 37.24 13.49 -2.49
C GLY A 128 37.86 14.88 -2.59
N ALA A 129 37.48 15.70 -3.58
CA ALA A 129 38.07 17.03 -3.80
C ALA A 129 38.14 17.91 -2.53
N ALA A 130 37.07 17.95 -1.73
CA ALA A 130 37.06 18.75 -0.49
C ALA A 130 38.10 18.26 0.52
N LYS A 131 38.30 16.94 0.61
CA LYS A 131 39.33 16.34 1.47
C LYS A 131 40.74 16.60 0.92
N ALA A 132 40.93 16.47 -0.39
CA ALA A 132 42.21 16.70 -1.05
C ALA A 132 42.70 18.15 -0.91
N ALA A 133 41.79 19.13 -0.96
CA ALA A 133 42.10 20.54 -0.73
C ALA A 133 42.04 20.97 0.75
N ASN A 134 41.69 20.05 1.66
CA ASN A 134 41.43 20.34 3.08
C ASN A 134 40.43 21.50 3.31
N VAL A 135 39.37 21.54 2.50
CA VAL A 135 38.32 22.58 2.55
C VAL A 135 37.09 22.03 3.27
N THR A 136 36.76 22.62 4.41
CA THR A 136 35.59 22.21 5.23
C THR A 136 34.43 23.19 5.17
N VAL A 137 34.65 24.41 4.67
CA VAL A 137 33.65 25.47 4.59
C VAL A 137 32.89 25.35 3.27
N ASP A 138 31.57 25.42 3.31
CA ASP A 138 30.74 25.42 2.10
C ASP A 138 30.95 26.69 1.28
N ALA A 139 30.91 26.56 -0.05
CA ALA A 139 31.03 27.69 -0.96
C ALA A 139 29.89 28.69 -0.77
N ALA A 140 30.22 29.97 -0.78
CA ALA A 140 29.25 31.06 -0.63
C ALA A 140 28.27 31.09 -1.82
N THR A 141 27.12 31.74 -1.62
CA THR A 141 26.02 31.75 -2.61
C THR A 141 26.41 32.33 -3.97
N TRP A 142 27.38 33.24 -4.01
CA TRP A 142 27.89 33.83 -5.26
C TRP A 142 28.94 32.95 -5.96
N GLN A 143 29.52 31.97 -5.27
CA GLN A 143 30.57 31.10 -5.82
C GLN A 143 29.99 29.94 -6.64
N VAL A 144 28.76 29.52 -6.34
CA VAL A 144 28.11 28.35 -6.96
C VAL A 144 26.83 28.77 -7.67
N ASP A 145 26.58 28.18 -8.82
CA ASP A 145 25.28 28.28 -9.47
C ASP A 145 24.25 27.39 -8.75
N TYR A 146 23.40 28.01 -7.94
CA TYR A 146 22.30 27.33 -7.26
C TYR A 146 21.12 27.02 -8.19
N GLN A 147 21.06 27.56 -9.41
CA GLN A 147 19.93 27.36 -10.31
C GLN A 147 19.79 25.89 -10.71
N ALA A 148 20.90 25.21 -11.02
CA ALA A 148 20.87 23.79 -11.37
C ALA A 148 20.36 22.93 -10.22
N ARG A 149 20.80 23.21 -8.98
CA ARG A 149 20.33 22.52 -7.78
C ARG A 149 18.84 22.73 -7.54
N LEU A 150 18.37 23.98 -7.63
CA LEU A 150 16.96 24.31 -7.43
C LEU A 150 16.07 23.69 -8.50
N LYS A 151 16.50 23.68 -9.77
CA LYS A 151 15.80 22.97 -10.85
C LYS A 151 15.72 21.47 -10.59
N GLY A 152 16.79 20.85 -10.09
CA GLY A 152 16.77 19.44 -9.70
C GLY A 152 15.77 19.16 -8.58
N MET A 153 15.71 20.01 -7.55
CA MET A 153 14.75 19.86 -6.47
C MET A 153 13.29 20.05 -6.94
N ASP A 154 13.04 21.01 -7.81
CA ASP A 154 11.72 21.25 -8.40
C ASP A 154 11.28 20.05 -9.27
N GLU A 155 12.21 19.46 -10.02
CA GLU A 155 11.95 18.28 -10.86
C GLU A 155 11.71 17.02 -10.02
N ASP A 156 12.49 16.78 -8.96
CA ASP A 156 12.26 15.69 -8.01
C ASP A 156 10.86 15.80 -7.37
N HIS A 157 10.45 17.02 -7.00
CA HIS A 157 9.12 17.26 -6.45
C HIS A 157 8.01 16.97 -7.48
N ARG A 158 8.21 17.39 -8.74
CA ARG A 158 7.27 17.10 -9.84
C ARG A 158 7.16 15.58 -10.07
N LEU A 159 8.28 14.86 -10.10
CA LEU A 159 8.32 13.40 -10.28
C LEU A 159 7.63 12.66 -9.12
N HIS A 160 7.86 13.07 -7.87
CA HIS A 160 7.12 12.50 -6.72
C HIS A 160 5.61 12.70 -6.84
N CYS A 161 5.18 13.86 -7.34
CA CYS A 161 3.76 14.12 -7.59
C CYS A 161 3.24 13.29 -8.77
N LEU A 162 4.04 13.12 -9.83
CA LEU A 162 3.71 12.28 -10.98
C LEU A 162 3.54 10.81 -10.58
N ASP A 163 4.40 10.27 -9.71
CA ASP A 163 4.32 8.87 -9.25
C ASP A 163 3.05 8.64 -8.41
N ASN A 164 2.70 9.59 -7.54
CA ASN A 164 1.53 9.47 -6.68
C ASN A 164 0.20 9.70 -7.41
N TYR A 165 0.14 10.72 -8.26
CA TYR A 165 -1.11 11.17 -8.90
C TYR A 165 -1.25 10.71 -10.35
N GLY A 166 -0.18 10.24 -10.97
CA GLY A 166 -0.14 9.93 -12.40
C GLY A 166 -0.02 11.19 -13.26
N HIS A 167 -0.20 11.02 -14.57
CA HIS A 167 -0.16 12.15 -15.50
C HIS A 167 -1.24 13.20 -15.20
N THR A 168 -2.47 12.75 -14.94
CA THR A 168 -3.62 13.62 -14.69
C THR A 168 -4.36 13.17 -13.44
N ALA A 169 -4.68 14.10 -12.54
CA ALA A 169 -5.58 13.84 -11.42
C ALA A 169 -6.35 15.11 -11.02
N PHE A 170 -7.68 15.02 -11.04
CA PHE A 170 -8.56 16.05 -10.48
C PHE A 170 -8.93 15.67 -9.05
N LEU A 171 -8.60 16.52 -8.08
CA LEU A 171 -8.98 16.31 -6.67
C LEU A 171 -10.33 16.94 -6.37
N ASP A 172 -10.59 18.11 -6.93
CA ASP A 172 -11.85 18.85 -6.81
C ASP A 172 -11.97 19.87 -7.95
N GLY A 173 -13.21 20.24 -8.30
CA GLY A 173 -13.52 21.32 -9.23
C GLY A 173 -13.10 21.08 -10.69
N PHE A 174 -12.90 22.16 -11.44
CA PHE A 174 -12.70 22.16 -12.91
C PHE A 174 -13.90 21.61 -13.71
N GLU A 175 -15.10 21.65 -13.14
CA GLU A 175 -16.32 21.23 -13.81
C GLU A 175 -16.75 22.27 -14.84
N VAL A 176 -17.07 21.80 -16.04
CA VAL A 176 -17.52 22.64 -17.15
C VAL A 176 -19.04 22.63 -17.21
N THR A 177 -19.66 23.79 -17.04
CA THR A 177 -21.11 23.99 -17.18
C THR A 177 -21.42 25.11 -18.17
N GLN A 178 -22.58 25.07 -18.82
CA GLN A 178 -22.99 26.16 -19.71
C GLN A 178 -23.58 27.32 -18.89
N HIS A 179 -23.34 28.56 -19.31
CA HIS A 179 -23.93 29.73 -18.68
C HIS A 179 -25.44 29.79 -18.96
N ALA A 180 -26.24 29.99 -17.90
CA ALA A 180 -27.69 29.85 -17.96
C ALA A 180 -28.40 30.81 -18.94
N SER A 181 -27.82 31.98 -19.22
CA SER A 181 -28.44 33.00 -20.09
C SER A 181 -27.67 33.28 -21.38
N ASP A 182 -26.52 32.64 -21.60
CA ASP A 182 -25.66 32.91 -22.77
C ASP A 182 -25.04 31.59 -23.24
N ALA A 183 -25.62 31.01 -24.29
CA ALA A 183 -25.23 29.70 -24.81
C ALA A 183 -23.79 29.66 -25.36
N THR A 184 -23.17 30.82 -25.60
CA THR A 184 -21.77 30.92 -26.04
C THR A 184 -20.77 30.91 -24.89
N LYS A 185 -21.24 30.96 -23.64
CA LYS A 185 -20.37 31.02 -22.46
C LYS A 185 -20.42 29.73 -21.66
N TYR A 186 -19.23 29.29 -21.26
CA TYR A 186 -19.01 28.14 -20.41
C TYR A 186 -18.30 28.57 -19.13
N LEU A 187 -18.66 27.94 -18.03
CA LEU A 187 -18.17 28.20 -16.69
C LEU A 187 -17.32 27.03 -16.25
N ILE A 188 -16.14 27.30 -15.72
CA ILE A 188 -15.22 26.30 -15.18
C ILE A 188 -15.10 26.55 -13.68
N SER A 189 -15.54 25.59 -12.88
CA SER A 189 -15.54 25.73 -11.42
C SER A 189 -14.11 25.83 -10.86
N PRO A 190 -13.89 26.63 -9.79
CA PRO A 190 -12.64 26.62 -9.03
C PRO A 190 -12.29 25.19 -8.61
N GLY A 191 -11.01 24.83 -8.60
CA GLY A 191 -10.60 23.45 -8.36
C GLY A 191 -9.11 23.27 -8.16
N LEU A 192 -8.74 22.02 -7.89
CA LEU A 192 -7.37 21.57 -7.70
C LEU A 192 -7.11 20.33 -8.57
N ALA A 193 -6.05 20.39 -9.37
CA ALA A 193 -5.62 19.29 -10.21
C ALA A 193 -4.09 19.12 -10.18
N TYR A 194 -3.64 17.93 -10.57
CA TYR A 194 -2.25 17.63 -10.90
C TYR A 194 -2.17 17.26 -12.37
N LEU A 195 -1.22 17.87 -13.07
CA LEU A 195 -0.99 17.64 -14.49
C LEU A 195 0.50 17.54 -14.79
N GLY A 196 0.95 16.41 -15.31
CA GLY A 196 2.37 16.10 -15.48
C GLY A 196 3.18 16.20 -14.18
N GLY A 197 2.54 15.98 -13.01
CA GLY A 197 3.15 16.18 -11.69
C GLY A 197 3.15 17.64 -11.19
N LEU A 198 2.66 18.60 -11.97
CA LEU A 198 2.49 19.99 -11.53
C LEU A 198 1.15 20.16 -10.81
N ARG A 199 1.20 20.63 -9.55
CA ARG A 199 0.01 21.03 -8.79
C ARG A 199 -0.53 22.36 -9.32
N VAL A 200 -1.76 22.39 -9.82
CA VAL A 200 -2.43 23.58 -10.35
C VAL A 200 -3.75 23.84 -9.62
N GLN A 201 -3.99 25.10 -9.25
CA GLN A 201 -5.15 25.49 -8.46
C GLN A 201 -5.84 26.70 -9.11
N ALA A 202 -7.11 26.52 -9.49
CA ALA A 202 -7.98 27.60 -9.91
C ALA A 202 -8.80 28.07 -8.71
N GLY A 203 -8.52 29.28 -8.21
CA GLY A 203 -9.20 29.82 -7.02
C GLY A 203 -10.52 30.55 -7.31
N VAL A 204 -10.85 30.77 -8.58
CA VAL A 204 -12.02 31.55 -9.01
C VAL A 204 -12.71 30.88 -10.20
N LEU A 205 -14.02 31.11 -10.32
CA LEU A 205 -14.82 30.63 -11.45
C LEU A 205 -14.30 31.29 -12.74
N GLN A 206 -13.91 30.49 -13.72
CA GLN A 206 -13.50 31.02 -15.02
C GLN A 206 -14.67 31.01 -15.98
N VAL A 207 -14.77 32.06 -16.81
CA VAL A 207 -15.79 32.20 -17.85
C VAL A 207 -15.09 32.20 -19.20
N LEU A 208 -15.44 31.25 -20.05
CA LEU A 208 -14.87 31.08 -21.39
C LEU A 208 -15.96 31.28 -22.45
N THR A 209 -15.67 32.10 -23.45
CA THR A 209 -16.53 32.24 -24.63
C THR A 209 -16.08 31.25 -25.70
N VAL A 210 -17.00 30.42 -26.18
CA VAL A 210 -16.78 29.42 -27.22
C VAL A 210 -17.67 29.75 -28.41
N THR A 211 -17.07 29.93 -29.58
CA THR A 211 -17.77 30.33 -30.81
C THR A 211 -17.88 29.22 -31.85
N GLU A 212 -17.13 28.12 -31.66
CA GLU A 212 -17.07 27.00 -32.59
C GLU A 212 -17.25 25.68 -31.83
N THR A 213 -18.12 24.82 -32.34
CA THR A 213 -18.34 23.44 -31.90
C THR A 213 -18.27 22.51 -33.12
N PRO A 214 -17.93 21.22 -32.96
CA PRO A 214 -17.52 20.58 -31.71
C PRO A 214 -16.09 20.95 -31.33
N VAL A 215 -15.84 21.16 -30.04
CA VAL A 215 -14.50 21.53 -29.52
C VAL A 215 -14.25 20.92 -28.16
N THR A 216 -13.00 20.59 -27.87
CA THR A 216 -12.58 20.11 -26.54
C THR A 216 -11.89 21.22 -25.78
N LEU A 217 -12.27 21.39 -24.52
CA LEU A 217 -11.57 22.23 -23.55
C LEU A 217 -10.45 21.41 -22.92
N TRP A 218 -9.25 21.96 -22.93
CA TRP A 218 -8.04 21.36 -22.37
C TRP A 218 -7.50 22.25 -21.26
N LEU A 219 -7.07 21.64 -20.16
CA LEU A 219 -6.24 22.28 -19.16
C LEU A 219 -4.78 22.15 -19.60
N ASP A 220 -4.07 23.27 -19.67
CA ASP A 220 -2.67 23.35 -20.09
C ASP A 220 -1.84 23.93 -18.94
N ALA A 221 -1.00 23.09 -18.33
CA ALA A 221 -0.20 23.44 -17.17
C ALA A 221 1.28 23.55 -17.50
N TYR A 222 1.91 24.62 -17.02
CA TYR A 222 3.35 24.84 -17.12
C TYR A 222 3.88 25.51 -15.86
N ARG A 223 5.18 25.46 -15.66
CA ARG A 223 5.86 26.13 -14.53
C ARG A 223 6.75 27.23 -15.06
N ASP A 224 6.62 28.43 -14.49
CA ASP A 224 7.42 29.59 -14.90
C ASP A 224 7.85 30.45 -13.71
N GLY A 225 8.93 31.19 -13.90
CA GLY A 225 9.47 32.13 -12.92
C GLY A 225 8.96 33.55 -13.15
N THR A 226 8.58 34.24 -12.08
CA THR A 226 8.25 35.68 -12.14
C THR A 226 9.49 36.55 -11.97
N ALA A 227 9.35 37.86 -12.24
CA ALA A 227 10.42 38.84 -12.04
C ALA A 227 10.96 38.93 -10.60
N THR A 228 10.20 38.45 -9.61
CA THR A 228 10.63 38.36 -8.20
C THR A 228 11.34 37.04 -7.89
N SER A 229 11.68 36.24 -8.92
CA SER A 229 12.22 34.88 -8.81
C SER A 229 11.28 33.87 -8.13
N ALA A 230 10.00 34.18 -8.00
CA ALA A 230 9.01 33.20 -7.54
C ALA A 230 8.62 32.28 -8.69
N TRP A 231 8.89 30.99 -8.57
CA TRP A 231 8.44 29.98 -9.52
C TRP A 231 7.07 29.45 -9.12
N ALA A 232 6.13 29.47 -10.07
CA ALA A 232 4.76 29.03 -9.85
C ALA A 232 4.29 28.12 -10.98
N ASN A 233 3.40 27.19 -10.64
CA ASN A 233 2.68 26.41 -11.64
C ASN A 233 1.48 27.24 -12.07
N THR A 234 1.38 27.48 -13.37
CA THR A 234 0.29 28.19 -14.02
C THR A 234 -0.50 27.19 -14.84
N ALA A 235 -1.81 27.41 -14.95
CA ALA A 235 -2.66 26.65 -15.85
C ALA A 235 -3.55 27.60 -16.64
N ASP A 236 -3.63 27.35 -17.95
CA ASP A 236 -4.50 28.05 -18.89
C ASP A 236 -5.50 27.07 -19.51
N ILE A 237 -6.59 27.60 -20.07
CA ILE A 237 -7.59 26.80 -20.78
C ILE A 237 -7.38 26.96 -22.27
N ARG A 238 -7.19 25.84 -22.97
CA ARG A 238 -7.08 25.80 -24.43
C ARG A 238 -8.30 25.15 -25.05
N LEU A 239 -8.71 25.71 -26.19
CA LEU A 239 -9.72 25.13 -27.06
C LEU A 239 -9.01 24.45 -28.23
N SER A 240 -9.33 23.18 -28.48
CA SER A 240 -8.80 22.44 -29.61
C SER A 240 -9.82 21.45 -30.14
N ALA A 241 -10.00 21.42 -31.46
CA ALA A 241 -10.78 20.39 -32.15
C ALA A 241 -9.99 19.07 -32.23
N ASP A 242 -8.66 19.17 -32.40
CA ASP A 242 -7.76 18.02 -32.43
C ASP A 242 -7.27 17.64 -31.02
N PRO A 243 -6.99 16.35 -30.77
CA PRO A 243 -6.38 15.92 -29.52
C PRO A 243 -5.03 16.59 -29.27
N LEU A 244 -4.81 17.11 -28.05
CA LEU A 244 -3.53 17.66 -27.64
C LEU A 244 -2.70 16.61 -26.89
N THR A 245 -1.39 16.70 -27.02
CA THR A 245 -0.40 15.97 -26.22
C THR A 245 0.58 16.95 -25.61
N ASP A 246 1.27 16.53 -24.55
CA ASP A 246 2.32 17.33 -23.92
C ASP A 246 3.33 17.84 -24.96
N TYR A 247 3.76 19.08 -24.78
CA TYR A 247 4.59 19.78 -25.76
C TYR A 247 5.56 20.73 -25.08
N ALA A 248 6.54 21.23 -25.82
CA ALA A 248 7.38 22.33 -25.40
C ALA A 248 6.99 23.59 -26.18
N ASP A 249 6.89 24.74 -25.50
CA ASP A 249 6.58 26.00 -26.16
C ASP A 249 7.79 26.56 -26.95
N GLY A 250 7.61 27.71 -27.59
CA GLY A 250 8.68 28.36 -28.36
C GLY A 250 9.92 28.77 -27.54
N ASN A 251 9.82 28.75 -26.20
CA ASN A 251 10.90 29.02 -25.26
C ASN A 251 11.49 27.72 -24.67
N GLY A 252 11.04 26.56 -25.13
CA GLY A 252 11.47 25.25 -24.63
C GLY A 252 10.91 24.88 -23.26
N ARG A 253 9.87 25.59 -22.77
CA ARG A 253 9.21 25.26 -21.50
C ARG A 253 8.28 24.07 -21.71
N PRO A 254 8.29 23.06 -20.83
CA PRO A 254 7.39 21.92 -20.92
C PRO A 254 5.97 22.34 -20.49
N HIS A 255 5.00 21.96 -21.31
CA HIS A 255 3.57 22.09 -21.10
C HIS A 255 2.94 20.71 -21.03
N TYR A 256 2.11 20.49 -20.01
CA TYR A 256 1.37 19.26 -19.80
C TYR A 256 -0.11 19.53 -20.01
N VAL A 257 -0.81 18.66 -20.76
CA VAL A 257 -2.20 18.92 -21.16
C VAL A 257 -3.14 17.78 -20.81
N CYS A 258 -4.38 18.10 -20.42
CA CYS A 258 -5.43 17.10 -20.25
C CYS A 258 -6.81 17.63 -20.66
N PRO A 259 -7.70 16.77 -21.17
CA PRO A 259 -9.04 17.18 -21.56
C PRO A 259 -9.93 17.39 -20.33
N LEU A 260 -10.71 18.48 -20.33
CA LEU A 260 -11.72 18.78 -19.32
C LEU A 260 -13.10 18.33 -19.78
N ALA A 261 -13.56 18.83 -20.93
CA ALA A 261 -14.86 18.50 -21.47
C ALA A 261 -14.89 18.68 -22.99
N MET A 262 -15.71 17.88 -23.65
CA MET A 262 -16.05 18.04 -25.06
C MET A 262 -17.41 18.73 -25.18
N LEU A 263 -17.44 19.78 -25.98
CA LEU A 263 -18.65 20.52 -26.33
C LEU A 263 -19.13 20.05 -27.70
N HIS A 264 -20.37 19.56 -27.75
CA HIS A 264 -20.99 19.08 -28.97
C HIS A 264 -21.84 20.17 -29.65
N ASP A 265 -22.12 19.98 -30.94
CA ASP A 265 -22.95 20.91 -31.74
C ASP A 265 -24.39 21.04 -31.25
N ASP A 266 -24.89 20.02 -30.58
CA ASP A 266 -26.23 20.00 -29.99
C ASP A 266 -26.31 20.73 -28.63
N GLY A 267 -25.20 21.33 -28.18
CA GLY A 267 -25.07 22.04 -26.90
C GLY A 267 -24.85 21.11 -25.71
N THR A 268 -24.71 19.79 -25.92
CA THR A 268 -24.38 18.87 -24.84
C THR A 268 -22.91 18.99 -24.43
N ILE A 269 -22.66 18.87 -23.13
CA ILE A 269 -21.32 18.86 -22.53
C ILE A 269 -21.01 17.43 -22.10
N LYS A 270 -19.96 16.85 -22.68
CA LYS A 270 -19.41 15.57 -22.25
C LYS A 270 -18.21 15.83 -21.36
N ASP A 271 -18.32 15.48 -20.08
CA ASP A 271 -17.17 15.50 -19.17
C ASP A 271 -16.12 14.48 -19.60
N LEU A 272 -14.88 14.92 -19.70
CA LEU A 272 -13.72 14.10 -20.07
C LEU A 272 -12.69 13.99 -18.93
N ARG A 273 -12.96 14.58 -17.77
CA ARG A 273 -12.08 14.50 -16.60
C ARG A 273 -12.04 13.06 -16.09
N GLU A 274 -10.85 12.49 -16.04
CA GLU A 274 -10.61 11.26 -15.30
C GLU A 274 -10.40 11.61 -13.81
N VAL A 275 -11.50 11.68 -13.04
CA VAL A 275 -11.42 11.87 -11.59
C VAL A 275 -10.78 10.62 -10.99
N ARG A 276 -9.48 10.72 -10.68
CA ARG A 276 -8.75 9.64 -10.04
C ARG A 276 -9.13 9.60 -8.57
N GLU A 277 -10.00 8.67 -8.27
CA GLU A 277 -10.29 8.23 -6.91
C GLU A 277 -9.00 7.82 -6.23
N SER A 278 -8.62 8.54 -5.18
CA SER A 278 -7.33 8.39 -4.50
C SER A 278 -7.04 6.92 -4.19
N SER A 279 -6.00 6.38 -4.82
CA SER A 279 -5.42 5.05 -4.61
C SER A 279 -6.42 3.87 -4.55
N ASN A 280 -6.34 3.07 -5.60
CA ASN A 280 -7.02 1.80 -5.89
C ASN A 280 -6.69 0.66 -4.89
N SER A 281 -6.65 0.92 -3.58
CA SER A 281 -6.26 -0.08 -2.57
C SER A 281 -7.34 -1.14 -2.33
N CYS A 282 -8.60 -0.82 -2.65
CA CYS A 282 -9.71 -1.77 -2.59
C CYS A 282 -10.50 -1.77 -3.91
N PRO A 283 -10.60 -2.91 -4.62
CA PRO A 283 -11.34 -2.99 -5.87
C PRO A 283 -12.85 -2.74 -5.65
N VAL A 284 -13.48 -2.11 -6.65
CA VAL A 284 -14.95 -1.91 -6.67
C VAL A 284 -15.64 -3.28 -6.62
N GLY A 285 -16.71 -3.37 -5.83
CA GLY A 285 -17.43 -4.62 -5.61
C GLY A 285 -16.90 -5.48 -4.46
N ALA A 286 -15.78 -5.13 -3.82
CA ALA A 286 -15.34 -5.85 -2.62
C ALA A 286 -16.24 -5.54 -1.41
N PRO A 287 -16.68 -6.55 -0.63
CA PRO A 287 -17.40 -6.33 0.62
C PRO A 287 -16.45 -5.81 1.70
N LEU A 288 -16.83 -4.71 2.36
CA LEU A 288 -16.05 -4.06 3.40
C LEU A 288 -16.82 -4.02 4.73
N PRO A 289 -16.16 -4.33 5.86
CA PRO A 289 -16.79 -4.21 7.18
C PRO A 289 -16.84 -2.73 7.60
N TRP A 290 -18.02 -2.26 7.98
CA TRP A 290 -18.28 -0.87 8.36
C TRP A 290 -18.90 -0.77 9.76
N PRO A 291 -18.37 0.10 10.66
CA PRO A 291 -18.73 0.11 12.07
C PRO A 291 -20.00 0.91 12.41
N THR A 292 -20.61 1.61 11.46
CA THR A 292 -21.82 2.43 11.70
C THR A 292 -23.03 1.94 10.90
N ASP A 293 -24.23 2.36 11.30
CA ASP A 293 -25.50 1.98 10.65
C ASP A 293 -25.74 2.68 9.31
N GLU A 294 -25.10 3.84 9.10
CA GLU A 294 -25.16 4.58 7.85
C GLU A 294 -23.91 4.31 7.01
N ALA A 295 -24.11 4.05 5.71
CA ALA A 295 -23.01 3.91 4.76
C ALA A 295 -22.49 5.30 4.32
N PRO A 296 -21.18 5.45 4.08
CA PRO A 296 -20.63 6.66 3.49
C PRO A 296 -21.18 6.92 2.09
N GLU A 297 -21.06 8.17 1.63
CA GLU A 297 -21.38 8.53 0.24
C GLU A 297 -20.57 7.69 -0.75
N GLY A 298 -21.23 7.24 -1.82
CA GLY A 298 -20.64 6.32 -2.81
C GLY A 298 -20.60 4.84 -2.39
N PHE A 299 -21.15 4.48 -1.22
CA PHE A 299 -21.26 3.10 -0.76
C PHE A 299 -22.71 2.70 -0.51
N ALA A 300 -23.00 1.40 -0.61
CA ALA A 300 -24.28 0.81 -0.23
C ALA A 300 -24.11 -0.34 0.75
N ILE A 301 -25.04 -0.45 1.70
CA ILE A 301 -25.12 -1.62 2.60
C ILE A 301 -25.64 -2.82 1.80
N MET A 302 -24.97 -3.97 1.91
CA MET A 302 -25.26 -5.19 1.15
C MET A 302 -26.43 -5.99 1.77
N LYS A 303 -27.64 -5.80 1.23
CA LYS A 303 -28.90 -6.35 1.76
C LYS A 303 -29.71 -7.14 0.72
N GLY A 304 -29.08 -7.63 -0.35
CA GLY A 304 -29.80 -8.36 -1.40
C GLY A 304 -30.47 -7.47 -2.46
N GLN A 305 -30.21 -6.16 -2.47
CA GLN A 305 -30.90 -5.22 -3.35
C GLN A 305 -30.34 -5.20 -4.78
N ALA A 306 -31.20 -4.87 -5.74
CA ALA A 306 -30.79 -4.57 -7.12
C ALA A 306 -30.11 -3.20 -7.22
N PHE A 307 -29.27 -3.02 -8.25
CA PHE A 307 -28.65 -1.74 -8.60
C PHE A 307 -28.68 -1.51 -10.12
N ASP A 308 -28.57 -0.24 -10.52
CA ASP A 308 -28.51 0.13 -11.94
C ASP A 308 -27.11 -0.14 -12.51
N LYS A 309 -27.03 -1.04 -13.49
CA LYS A 309 -25.78 -1.44 -14.15
C LYS A 309 -25.23 -0.36 -15.10
N GLN A 310 -26.07 0.55 -15.60
CA GLN A 310 -25.64 1.67 -16.43
C GLN A 310 -25.03 2.76 -15.56
N THR A 311 -25.61 3.02 -14.39
CA THR A 311 -25.05 3.97 -13.43
C THR A 311 -23.79 3.43 -12.77
N TYR A 312 -23.71 2.12 -12.52
CA TYR A 312 -22.59 1.49 -11.82
C TYR A 312 -21.93 0.35 -12.63
N PRO A 313 -21.28 0.66 -13.77
CA PRO A 313 -20.71 -0.33 -14.67
C PRO A 313 -19.57 -1.14 -14.05
N LYS A 314 -18.76 -0.58 -13.15
CA LYS A 314 -17.67 -1.33 -12.49
C LYS A 314 -18.22 -2.29 -11.44
N THR A 315 -19.26 -1.87 -10.74
CA THR A 315 -20.00 -2.72 -9.80
C THR A 315 -20.67 -3.88 -10.53
N ALA A 316 -21.19 -3.63 -11.74
CA ALA A 316 -21.75 -4.67 -12.60
C ALA A 316 -20.71 -5.70 -13.09
N GLN A 317 -19.43 -5.35 -13.18
CA GLN A 317 -18.38 -6.33 -13.47
C GLN A 317 -18.18 -7.32 -12.32
N ALA A 318 -18.25 -6.84 -11.07
CA ALA A 318 -18.19 -7.68 -9.88
C ALA A 318 -19.47 -8.49 -9.65
N TYR A 319 -20.64 -7.89 -9.94
CA TYR A 319 -21.96 -8.49 -9.76
C TYR A 319 -22.79 -8.43 -11.05
N PRO A 320 -22.56 -9.35 -12.02
CA PRO A 320 -23.18 -9.28 -13.36
C PRO A 320 -24.70 -9.38 -13.38
N LEU A 321 -25.30 -9.97 -12.34
CA LEU A 321 -26.75 -10.07 -12.18
C LEU A 321 -27.41 -8.73 -11.83
N GLY A 322 -26.63 -7.69 -11.49
CA GLY A 322 -27.18 -6.40 -11.07
C GLY A 322 -27.82 -6.44 -9.68
N VAL A 323 -27.47 -7.43 -8.87
CA VAL A 323 -27.98 -7.64 -7.50
C VAL A 323 -26.80 -7.83 -6.57
N LEU A 324 -26.77 -7.08 -5.48
CA LEU A 324 -25.78 -7.23 -4.42
C LEU A 324 -26.15 -8.43 -3.53
N PRO A 325 -25.20 -9.24 -3.06
CA PRO A 325 -25.46 -10.27 -2.07
C PRO A 325 -26.11 -9.71 -0.79
N ASP A 326 -26.95 -10.51 -0.13
CA ASP A 326 -27.40 -10.21 1.23
C ASP A 326 -26.36 -10.75 2.22
N MET A 327 -25.60 -9.86 2.83
CA MET A 327 -24.50 -10.21 3.71
C MET A 327 -24.89 -10.13 5.20
N ARG A 328 -26.15 -9.84 5.51
CA ARG A 328 -26.63 -9.77 6.90
C ARG A 328 -26.53 -11.14 7.57
N GLY A 329 -25.82 -11.20 8.70
CA GLY A 329 -25.56 -12.45 9.42
C GLY A 329 -24.51 -13.35 8.78
N MET A 330 -23.97 -12.99 7.61
CA MET A 330 -23.01 -13.81 6.87
C MET A 330 -21.57 -13.56 7.34
N ALA A 331 -20.78 -14.64 7.35
CA ALA A 331 -19.33 -14.58 7.40
C ALA A 331 -18.74 -14.85 6.00
N VAL A 332 -17.60 -14.23 5.69
CA VAL A 332 -16.90 -14.48 4.43
C VAL A 332 -15.91 -15.63 4.63
N VAL A 333 -15.96 -16.63 3.76
CA VAL A 333 -15.04 -17.76 3.73
C VAL A 333 -14.40 -17.82 2.35
N GLY A 334 -13.10 -18.08 2.29
CA GLY A 334 -12.42 -18.31 1.01
C GLY A 334 -12.97 -19.55 0.32
N LYS A 335 -13.31 -19.43 -0.97
CA LYS A 335 -13.85 -20.57 -1.74
C LYS A 335 -12.83 -21.71 -1.79
N LYS A 336 -13.29 -22.96 -1.76
CA LYS A 336 -12.47 -24.10 -2.17
C LYS A 336 -12.51 -24.22 -3.70
N GLU A 337 -11.67 -25.07 -4.26
CA GLU A 337 -11.58 -25.24 -5.71
C GLU A 337 -12.92 -25.65 -6.34
N THR A 338 -13.66 -26.52 -5.66
CA THR A 338 -14.96 -27.07 -6.09
C THR A 338 -16.14 -26.13 -5.90
N ASP A 339 -15.98 -25.05 -5.12
CA ASP A 339 -17.07 -24.19 -4.71
C ASP A 339 -17.33 -23.09 -5.75
N THR A 340 -18.59 -22.69 -5.88
CA THR A 340 -19.01 -21.57 -6.72
C THR A 340 -18.91 -20.27 -5.91
N VAL A 341 -18.35 -19.21 -6.51
CA VAL A 341 -18.25 -17.89 -5.89
C VAL A 341 -19.65 -17.35 -5.56
N LEU A 342 -19.82 -16.78 -4.35
CA LEU A 342 -21.08 -16.31 -3.78
C LEU A 342 -22.12 -17.40 -3.46
N ALA A 343 -21.74 -18.68 -3.46
CA ALA A 343 -22.61 -19.74 -2.96
C ALA A 343 -22.85 -19.60 -1.45
N PHE A 344 -24.09 -19.79 -1.02
CA PHE A 344 -24.45 -19.85 0.39
C PHE A 344 -24.15 -21.25 0.97
N GLU A 345 -23.53 -21.27 2.14
CA GLU A 345 -23.38 -22.47 2.96
C GLU A 345 -23.99 -22.21 4.34
N SER A 346 -24.84 -23.13 4.81
CA SER A 346 -25.39 -23.07 6.17
C SER A 346 -24.32 -23.44 7.19
N ASP A 347 -24.49 -22.94 8.40
CA ASP A 347 -23.72 -23.38 9.56
C ASP A 347 -23.89 -24.88 9.84
N GLN A 348 -22.80 -25.54 10.23
CA GLN A 348 -22.77 -26.97 10.49
C GLN A 348 -21.96 -27.28 11.74
N ILE A 349 -22.43 -28.25 12.52
CA ILE A 349 -21.64 -28.84 13.61
C ILE A 349 -20.69 -29.89 13.04
N LYS A 350 -19.44 -29.87 13.50
CA LYS A 350 -18.48 -30.92 13.14
C LYS A 350 -18.97 -32.26 13.70
N SER A 351 -18.93 -33.31 12.86
CA SER A 351 -19.24 -34.67 13.29
C SER A 351 -18.44 -35.06 14.53
N HIS A 352 -19.14 -35.57 15.56
CA HIS A 352 -18.56 -36.01 16.83
C HIS A 352 -19.46 -37.04 17.53
N GLY A 353 -18.94 -37.64 18.61
CA GLY A 353 -19.69 -38.55 19.48
C GLY A 353 -19.38 -38.29 20.96
N HIS A 354 -20.03 -39.03 21.85
CA HIS A 354 -19.86 -38.93 23.30
C HIS A 354 -19.18 -40.19 23.85
N PRO A 355 -17.88 -40.13 24.20
CA PRO A 355 -17.17 -41.26 24.79
C PRO A 355 -17.89 -41.77 26.04
N ASN A 356 -17.88 -43.09 26.23
CA ASN A 356 -18.50 -43.78 27.37
C ASN A 356 -20.04 -43.78 27.42
N SER A 357 -20.72 -43.24 26.41
CA SER A 357 -22.18 -43.41 26.26
C SER A 357 -22.51 -44.81 25.75
N THR A 358 -22.72 -45.77 26.66
CA THR A 358 -23.10 -47.15 26.33
C THR A 358 -24.35 -47.57 27.10
N VAL A 359 -25.23 -48.31 26.43
CA VAL A 359 -26.38 -48.99 27.04
C VAL A 359 -26.33 -50.44 26.61
N SER A 360 -26.35 -51.37 27.57
CA SER A 360 -26.31 -52.80 27.29
C SER A 360 -27.50 -53.50 27.95
N SER A 361 -27.99 -54.55 27.31
CA SER A 361 -28.96 -55.45 27.94
C SER A 361 -28.32 -56.16 29.14
N THR A 362 -29.14 -56.44 30.16
CA THR A 362 -28.73 -57.26 31.30
C THR A 362 -29.66 -58.45 31.41
N ASP A 363 -29.09 -59.66 31.49
CA ASP A 363 -29.82 -60.89 31.78
C ASP A 363 -29.66 -61.23 33.27
N MET A 364 -30.78 -61.29 34.00
CA MET A 364 -30.78 -61.63 35.41
C MET A 364 -30.85 -63.14 35.68
N GLY A 365 -30.95 -63.95 34.62
CA GLY A 365 -30.93 -65.40 34.66
C GLY A 365 -32.05 -65.99 35.52
N ASN A 366 -31.73 -67.08 36.23
CA ASN A 366 -32.67 -67.79 37.08
C ASN A 366 -32.47 -67.44 38.56
N LYS A 367 -33.57 -67.29 39.30
CA LYS A 367 -33.58 -67.14 40.77
C LYS A 367 -34.29 -68.35 41.41
N TYR A 368 -33.82 -68.75 42.59
CA TYR A 368 -34.35 -69.90 43.33
C TYR A 368 -35.15 -69.43 44.55
N THR A 369 -36.30 -70.06 44.80
CA THR A 369 -37.01 -69.84 46.06
C THR A 369 -36.27 -70.52 47.21
N THR A 370 -36.54 -70.10 48.44
CA THR A 370 -36.04 -70.79 49.64
C THR A 370 -36.55 -72.23 49.68
N VAL A 371 -35.70 -73.16 50.08
CA VAL A 371 -36.02 -74.60 50.18
C VAL A 371 -36.78 -74.84 51.49
N GLY A 372 -38.03 -75.34 51.42
CA GLY A 372 -38.86 -75.56 52.60
C GLY A 372 -40.12 -76.37 52.32
N GLY A 373 -41.05 -76.40 53.28
CA GLY A 373 -42.38 -77.03 53.13
C GLY A 373 -42.49 -78.47 53.64
N ASN A 374 -41.39 -79.13 54.01
CA ASN A 374 -41.46 -80.44 54.66
C ASN A 374 -42.10 -80.31 56.05
N HIS A 375 -43.21 -81.02 56.26
CA HIS A 375 -43.87 -81.11 57.55
C HIS A 375 -44.55 -82.47 57.70
N ARG A 376 -44.69 -82.96 58.93
CA ARG A 376 -45.35 -84.24 59.27
C ARG A 376 -46.62 -83.99 60.06
N HIS A 377 -47.63 -84.81 59.79
CA HIS A 377 -48.81 -84.92 60.63
C HIS A 377 -48.82 -86.31 61.28
N HIS A 378 -49.36 -86.39 62.50
CA HIS A 378 -49.57 -87.66 63.20
C HIS A 378 -51.06 -87.85 63.48
N THR A 379 -51.55 -89.08 63.36
CA THR A 379 -52.93 -89.43 63.72
C THR A 379 -52.95 -90.60 64.70
N ARG A 380 -53.93 -90.60 65.60
CA ARG A 380 -54.11 -91.63 66.63
C ARG A 380 -55.27 -92.53 66.21
N GLY A 381 -54.98 -93.74 65.76
CA GLY A 381 -56.01 -94.71 65.35
C GLY A 381 -56.66 -95.38 66.57
N GLY A 382 -57.97 -95.22 66.72
CA GLY A 382 -58.76 -95.94 67.73
C GLY A 382 -59.29 -97.27 67.17
N TYR A 383 -58.95 -98.39 67.82
CA TYR A 383 -59.57 -99.69 67.54
C TYR A 383 -60.92 -99.77 68.28
N GLN A 384 -62.03 -99.82 67.54
CA GLN A 384 -63.36 -100.12 68.07
C GLN A 384 -63.61 -101.63 67.90
N GLY A 385 -63.30 -102.40 68.93
CA GLY A 385 -63.47 -103.85 68.95
C GLY A 385 -64.95 -104.24 68.88
N GLY A 386 -65.37 -104.78 67.74
CA GLY A 386 -66.56 -105.60 67.62
C GLY A 386 -66.24 -107.02 68.04
N TYR A 387 -66.78 -107.48 69.16
CA TYR A 387 -66.72 -108.88 69.57
C TYR A 387 -67.73 -109.69 68.74
N THR A 388 -67.24 -110.50 67.80
CA THR A 388 -67.91 -111.74 67.39
C THR A 388 -67.15 -112.89 68.04
N SER A 389 -67.82 -113.62 68.93
CA SER A 389 -67.26 -114.74 69.68
C SER A 389 -66.88 -115.90 68.77
N SER A 390 -65.60 -116.26 68.78
CA SER A 390 -65.17 -117.64 68.62
C SER A 390 -64.18 -117.94 69.73
N TYR A 391 -64.58 -118.88 70.59
CA TYR A 391 -63.83 -119.46 71.69
C TYR A 391 -62.35 -119.66 71.34
N HIS A 392 -61.43 -119.13 72.15
CA HIS A 392 -60.37 -119.89 72.80
C HIS A 392 -59.79 -119.05 73.95
N ASN A 393 -59.94 -119.61 75.15
CA ASN A 393 -59.40 -119.26 76.47
C ASN A 393 -58.68 -117.93 76.66
N ALA A 394 -59.26 -117.14 77.56
CA ALA A 394 -58.55 -116.19 78.40
C ALA A 394 -57.37 -116.87 79.10
N ASP A 395 -56.23 -116.18 79.14
CA ASP A 395 -55.67 -115.81 80.44
C ASP A 395 -55.37 -114.30 80.42
N ALA A 396 -55.79 -113.66 81.51
CA ALA A 396 -55.87 -112.22 81.75
C ALA A 396 -54.48 -111.53 81.77
N ALA A 397 -54.28 -110.22 81.65
CA ALA A 397 -55.13 -109.05 81.84
C ALA A 397 -54.60 -107.92 80.95
N GLY A 398 -55.48 -107.36 80.09
CA GLY A 398 -55.10 -106.44 79.01
C GLY A 398 -55.04 -104.97 79.42
N GLY A 399 -53.84 -104.40 79.40
CA GLY A 399 -53.61 -102.96 79.31
C GLY A 399 -53.61 -102.50 77.84
N SER A 400 -54.26 -101.37 77.55
CA SER A 400 -54.40 -100.83 76.19
C SER A 400 -53.08 -100.22 75.67
N HIS A 401 -52.50 -100.78 74.61
CA HIS A 401 -51.40 -100.17 73.86
C HIS A 401 -51.94 -99.38 72.65
N GLY A 402 -51.74 -98.06 72.63
CA GLY A 402 -52.12 -97.21 71.49
C GLY A 402 -51.00 -97.14 70.44
N ASN A 403 -51.30 -97.50 69.20
CA ASN A 403 -50.36 -97.38 68.06
C ASN A 403 -50.48 -95.98 67.42
N VAL A 404 -49.37 -95.26 67.25
CA VAL A 404 -49.31 -93.93 66.59
C VAL A 404 -48.64 -94.11 65.23
N LEU A 405 -49.34 -93.71 64.17
CA LEU A 405 -48.83 -93.78 62.79
C LEU A 405 -48.48 -92.36 62.31
N TYR A 406 -47.32 -92.21 61.69
CA TYR A 406 -46.91 -90.97 61.04
C TYR A 406 -47.25 -91.02 59.54
N SER A 407 -47.74 -89.92 58.98
CA SER A 407 -47.80 -89.79 57.52
C SER A 407 -46.39 -89.69 56.94
N SER A 408 -46.15 -90.28 55.76
CA SER A 408 -44.90 -90.05 55.03
C SER A 408 -44.80 -88.57 54.60
N THR A 409 -43.57 -88.07 54.48
CA THR A 409 -43.29 -86.70 54.00
C THR A 409 -42.81 -86.72 52.58
N THR A 410 -43.38 -85.86 51.74
CA THR A 410 -42.71 -85.40 50.52
C THR A 410 -41.76 -84.27 50.94
N GLY A 411 -40.45 -84.48 50.78
CA GLY A 411 -39.40 -83.62 51.33
C GLY A 411 -39.43 -82.16 50.85
N ASN A 412 -38.47 -81.35 51.30
CA ASN A 412 -38.40 -79.96 50.86
C ASN A 412 -38.23 -79.87 49.34
N HIS A 413 -38.83 -78.86 48.74
CA HIS A 413 -38.58 -78.49 47.36
C HIS A 413 -38.41 -76.98 47.24
N ASN A 414 -37.90 -76.56 46.09
CA ASN A 414 -37.85 -75.17 45.68
C ASN A 414 -38.29 -75.05 44.21
N HIS A 415 -38.49 -73.82 43.78
CA HIS A 415 -38.88 -73.48 42.41
C HIS A 415 -37.81 -72.61 41.76
N ILE A 416 -37.73 -72.69 40.43
CA ILE A 416 -36.88 -71.86 39.60
C ILE A 416 -37.76 -70.81 38.91
N ILE A 417 -37.38 -69.54 39.01
CA ILE A 417 -38.03 -68.44 38.29
C ILE A 417 -37.02 -67.87 37.30
N ASN A 418 -37.34 -67.96 36.01
CA ASN A 418 -36.57 -67.32 34.95
C ASN A 418 -36.98 -65.84 34.86
N VAL A 419 -36.01 -64.94 35.01
CA VAL A 419 -36.24 -63.48 34.95
C VAL A 419 -35.85 -62.91 33.57
N GLY A 420 -34.89 -63.54 32.88
CA GLY A 420 -34.55 -63.28 31.49
C GLY A 420 -33.87 -61.93 31.21
N SER A 421 -33.74 -61.62 29.93
CA SER A 421 -33.13 -60.39 29.42
C SER A 421 -34.13 -59.24 29.34
N HIS A 422 -33.63 -58.03 29.57
CA HIS A 422 -34.39 -56.80 29.36
C HIS A 422 -33.56 -55.74 28.65
N SER A 423 -34.25 -54.73 28.10
CA SER A 423 -33.67 -53.61 27.37
C SER A 423 -34.05 -52.27 28.00
N HIS A 424 -33.26 -51.24 27.70
CA HIS A 424 -33.51 -49.86 28.12
C HIS A 424 -33.71 -48.97 26.91
N THR A 425 -34.67 -48.04 27.01
CA THR A 425 -34.82 -46.95 26.06
C THR A 425 -33.92 -45.79 26.48
N VAL A 426 -33.11 -45.27 25.56
CA VAL A 426 -32.30 -44.06 25.75
C VAL A 426 -32.85 -42.95 24.88
N ASN A 427 -33.08 -41.78 25.49
CA ASN A 427 -33.46 -40.57 24.78
C ASN A 427 -32.32 -39.55 24.90
N ILE A 428 -31.84 -39.04 23.76
CA ILE A 428 -30.83 -37.98 23.71
C ILE A 428 -31.56 -36.70 23.28
N ALA A 429 -31.76 -35.79 24.22
CA ALA A 429 -32.41 -34.51 23.94
C ALA A 429 -31.49 -33.60 23.09
N ALA A 430 -32.09 -32.76 22.26
CA ALA A 430 -31.37 -31.72 21.53
C ALA A 430 -30.71 -30.71 22.49
N HIS A 431 -29.47 -30.32 22.20
CA HIS A 431 -28.71 -29.35 23.00
C HIS A 431 -27.90 -28.43 22.08
N GLY A 432 -28.05 -27.12 22.26
CA GLY A 432 -27.35 -26.12 21.45
C GLY A 432 -28.12 -24.80 21.36
N GLY A 433 -27.52 -23.82 20.68
CA GLY A 433 -28.21 -22.60 20.23
C GLY A 433 -28.98 -22.83 18.93
N ALA A 434 -29.71 -21.81 18.48
CA ALA A 434 -30.40 -21.84 17.19
C ALA A 434 -29.43 -21.81 15.99
N GLU A 435 -28.22 -21.30 16.18
CA GLU A 435 -27.15 -21.20 15.19
C GLU A 435 -25.83 -21.70 15.80
N ASN A 436 -24.98 -22.32 14.98
CA ASN A 436 -23.61 -22.62 15.34
C ASN A 436 -22.73 -21.38 15.15
N THR A 437 -22.21 -20.82 16.25
CA THR A 437 -21.52 -19.52 16.25
C THR A 437 -20.13 -19.58 16.86
N ILE A 438 -19.27 -18.66 16.42
CA ILE A 438 -17.98 -18.34 17.06
C ILE A 438 -18.09 -16.98 17.75
N LYS A 439 -17.13 -16.61 18.61
CA LYS A 439 -17.05 -15.23 19.12
C LYS A 439 -16.95 -14.25 17.94
N ASN A 440 -17.88 -13.30 17.82
CA ASN A 440 -17.96 -12.37 16.71
C ASN A 440 -18.43 -10.98 17.17
N ILE A 441 -18.11 -9.95 16.39
CA ILE A 441 -18.60 -8.57 16.53
C ILE A 441 -19.34 -8.22 15.25
N LYS A 442 -20.48 -7.53 15.37
CA LYS A 442 -21.32 -7.18 14.22
C LYS A 442 -20.83 -5.88 13.58
N PHE A 443 -20.60 -5.94 12.27
CA PHE A 443 -20.31 -4.82 11.39
C PHE A 443 -21.32 -4.86 10.23
N ASN A 444 -21.63 -3.70 9.66
CA ASN A 444 -22.40 -3.64 8.43
C ASN A 444 -21.49 -3.93 7.24
N TRP A 445 -21.92 -4.81 6.34
CA TRP A 445 -21.22 -5.03 5.09
C TRP A 445 -21.62 -3.96 4.09
N ILE A 446 -20.65 -3.17 3.63
CA ILE A 446 -20.84 -2.16 2.60
C ILE A 446 -20.05 -2.53 1.35
N VAL A 447 -20.47 -1.97 0.21
CA VAL A 447 -19.77 -2.10 -1.07
C VAL A 447 -19.69 -0.74 -1.74
N ARG A 448 -18.55 -0.47 -2.36
CA ARG A 448 -18.35 0.74 -3.17
C ARG A 448 -19.15 0.63 -4.47
N LEU A 449 -19.91 1.67 -4.81
CA LEU A 449 -20.68 1.78 -6.04
C LEU A 449 -19.94 2.66 -7.06
N GLN A 450 -19.65 2.11 -8.23
CA GLN A 450 -19.08 2.78 -9.40
C GLN A 450 -19.43 2.08 -10.70
#